data_AF-A0A380IAU8-F1
#
_entry.id   AF-A0A380IAU8-F1
#
_cell.length_a   1.000
_cell.length_b   1.000
_cell.length_c   1.000
_cell.angle_alpha   90.00
_cell.angle_beta   90.00
_cell.angle_gamma   90.00
#
_symmetry.space_group_name_H-M   'P 1'
#
loop_
_entity.id
_entity.type
_entity.pdbx_description
1 polymer ?
#
loop_
_entity_poly.entity_id
_entity_poly.type
_entity_poly.pdbx_seq_one_letter_code
_entity_poly.pdbx_strand_id
1 'polypeptide(L)' 'MSKRSNDYKNGYRDAIRFAISEIDENIDNFSIDEGVGNEIVGNLKTIFRKVYQDE' A
#
# COMPACT_ATOMS: atom_id res chain seq x y z
N MET A 1 9.52 22.84 -6.15
CA MET A 1 8.92 21.59 -6.65
C MET A 1 7.67 21.91 -7.47
N SER A 2 7.55 21.36 -8.69
CA SER A 2 6.39 21.58 -9.56
C SER A 2 5.15 20.90 -8.96
N LYS A 3 4.02 21.62 -8.90
CA LYS A 3 2.72 21.17 -8.35
C LYS A 3 2.32 19.77 -8.82
N ARG A 4 2.59 19.45 -10.11
CA ARG A 4 2.33 18.12 -10.71
C ARG A 4 3.04 16.97 -9.99
N SER A 5 4.26 17.18 -9.49
CA SER A 5 5.03 16.13 -8.83
C SER A 5 4.44 15.69 -7.49
N ASN A 6 3.76 16.60 -6.77
CA ASN A 6 3.13 16.27 -5.49
C ASN A 6 1.84 15.47 -5.69
N ASP A 7 1.04 15.81 -6.70
CA ASP A 7 -0.25 15.15 -6.94
C ASP A 7 -0.08 13.68 -7.32
N TYR A 8 0.90 13.36 -8.17
CA TYR A 8 1.21 11.96 -8.53
C TYR A 8 1.70 11.15 -7.33
N LYS A 9 2.61 11.70 -6.52
CA LYS A 9 3.09 11.04 -5.30
C LYS A 9 1.95 10.79 -4.32
N ASN A 10 1.02 11.73 -4.14
CA ASN A 10 -0.14 11.55 -3.27
C ASN A 10 -1.09 10.46 -3.82
N GLY A 11 -1.34 10.41 -5.12
CA GLY A 11 -2.17 9.37 -5.73
C GLY A 11 -1.62 7.95 -5.53
N TYR A 12 -0.30 7.76 -5.69
CA TYR A 12 0.34 6.46 -5.40
C TYR A 12 0.29 6.10 -3.90
N ARG A 13 0.30 7.10 -3.01
CA ARG A 13 0.21 6.91 -1.57
C ARG A 13 -1.14 6.33 -1.19
N ASP A 14 -2.19 6.92 -1.75
CA ASP A 14 -3.58 6.53 -1.49
C ASP A 14 -3.88 5.16 -2.12
N ALA A 15 -3.37 4.89 -3.32
CA ALA A 15 -3.51 3.59 -3.98
C ALA A 15 -2.87 2.45 -3.17
N ILE A 16 -1.67 2.65 -2.62
CA ILE A 16 -1.01 1.62 -1.78
C ILE A 16 -1.78 1.40 -0.47
N ARG A 17 -2.29 2.47 0.15
CA ARG A 17 -3.11 2.36 1.37
C ARG A 17 -4.42 1.61 1.10
N PHE A 18 -5.08 1.92 -0.02
CA PHE A 18 -6.28 1.22 -0.46
C PHE A 18 -5.99 -0.27 -0.68
N ALA A 19 -4.93 -0.60 -1.42
CA ALA A 19 -4.56 -2.00 -1.66
C ALA A 19 -4.29 -2.78 -0.36
N ILE A 20 -3.63 -2.18 0.63
CA ILE A 20 -3.43 -2.81 1.95
C ILE A 20 -4.78 -3.11 2.61
N SER A 21 -5.70 -2.13 2.63
CA SER A 21 -7.03 -2.30 3.23
C SER A 21 -7.84 -3.43 2.58
N GLU A 22 -7.83 -3.52 1.24
CA GLU A 22 -8.56 -4.58 0.52
C GLU A 22 -7.96 -5.96 0.80
N ILE A 23 -6.64 -6.07 0.96
CA ILE A 23 -5.99 -7.36 1.26
C ILE A 23 -6.30 -7.77 2.71
N ASP A 24 -6.21 -6.84 3.66
CA ASP A 24 -6.57 -7.09 5.06
C ASP A 24 -8.03 -7.56 5.17
N GLU A 25 -8.98 -6.93 4.46
CA GLU A 25 -10.38 -7.37 4.41
C GLU A 25 -10.54 -8.77 3.78
N ASN A 26 -9.76 -9.09 2.74
CA ASN A 26 -9.79 -10.40 2.11
C ASN A 26 -9.19 -11.51 2.99
N ILE A 27 -8.22 -11.20 3.85
CA ILE A 27 -7.71 -12.11 4.89
C ILE A 27 -8.81 -12.38 5.92
N ASP A 28 -9.45 -11.33 6.45
CA ASP A 28 -10.51 -11.42 7.45
C ASP A 28 -11.73 -12.22 6.93
N ASN A 29 -12.02 -12.10 5.63
CA ASN A 29 -13.08 -12.83 4.95
C ASN A 29 -12.66 -14.24 4.50
N PHE A 30 -11.47 -14.73 4.87
CA PHE A 30 -10.90 -16.02 4.43
C PHE A 30 -10.90 -16.22 2.91
N SER A 31 -10.92 -15.12 2.14
CA SER A 31 -10.92 -15.13 0.68
C SER A 31 -9.50 -15.30 0.12
N ILE A 32 -8.50 -15.01 0.94
CA ILE A 32 -7.07 -15.25 0.68
C ILE A 32 -6.48 -15.95 1.91
N ASP A 33 -5.48 -16.80 1.68
CA ASP A 33 -4.67 -17.37 2.76
C ASP A 33 -3.99 -16.26 3.58
N GLU A 34 -4.10 -16.34 4.90
CA GLU A 34 -3.57 -15.33 5.82
C GLU A 34 -2.05 -15.13 5.66
N GLY A 35 -1.28 -16.21 5.44
CA GLY A 35 0.16 -16.13 5.24
C GLY A 35 0.53 -15.38 3.97
N VAL A 36 -0.14 -15.71 2.87
CA VAL A 36 0.04 -15.03 1.57
C VAL A 36 -0.38 -13.57 1.66
N GLY A 37 -1.53 -13.27 2.25
CA GLY A 37 -2.02 -11.90 2.41
C GLY A 37 -1.06 -11.04 3.24
N ASN A 38 -0.57 -11.57 4.35
CA ASN A 38 0.41 -10.90 5.20
C ASN A 38 1.74 -10.61 4.47
N GLU A 39 2.20 -11.52 3.61
CA GLU A 39 3.40 -11.30 2.80
C GLU A 39 3.21 -10.12 1.83
N ILE A 40 2.07 -10.06 1.14
CA ILE A 40 1.76 -8.97 0.20
C ILE A 40 1.66 -7.64 0.96
N VAL A 41 0.97 -7.60 2.09
CA VAL A 41 0.87 -6.40 2.93
C VAL A 41 2.24 -5.94 3.43
N GLY A 42 3.12 -6.87 3.82
CA GLY A 42 4.51 -6.57 4.19
C GLY A 42 5.31 -5.92 3.06
N ASN A 43 5.16 -6.44 1.84
CA ASN A 43 5.81 -5.89 0.65
C ASN A 43 5.28 -4.48 0.30
N LEU A 44 3.96 -4.27 0.36
CA LEU A 44 3.34 -2.96 0.14
C LEU A 44 3.78 -1.93 1.18
N LYS A 45 3.85 -2.30 2.46
CA LYS A 45 4.37 -1.44 3.54
C LYS A 45 5.85 -1.09 3.30
N THR A 46 6.64 -2.02 2.79
CA THR A 46 8.04 -1.77 2.43
C THR A 46 8.18 -0.79 1.27
N ILE A 47 7.38 -0.95 0.22
CA ILE A 47 7.34 -0.02 -0.92
C ILE A 47 6.92 1.38 -0.45
N PHE A 48 5.85 1.45 0.34
CA PHE A 48 5.36 2.72 0.91
C PHE A 48 6.46 3.45 1.68
N ARG A 49 7.17 2.73 2.55
CA ARG A 49 8.29 3.30 3.30
C ARG A 49 9.39 3.82 2.36
N LYS A 50 9.84 3.03 1.39
CA LYS A 50 10.90 3.43 0.45
C LYS A 50 10.55 4.65 -0.41
N VAL A 51 9.28 4.82 -0.76
CA VAL A 51 8.84 5.93 -1.63
C VAL A 51 8.57 7.22 -0.83
N TYR A 52 8.15 7.10 0.43
CA TYR A 52 7.65 8.22 1.24
C TYR A 52 8.40 8.48 2.55
N GLN A 53 9.48 7.76 2.89
CA GLN A 53 10.30 8.06 4.08
C GLN A 53 11.29 9.23 3.90
N ASP A 54 11.52 9.70 2.67
CA ASP A 54 12.40 10.84 2.38
C ASP A 54 11.61 12.18 2.24
N GLU A 55 10.45 12.31 2.89
CA GLU A 55 9.66 13.56 2.98
C GLU A 55 9.54 14.06 4.42
#